data_AF-S7MGB5-F1
#
_entry.id   AF-S7MGB5-F1
#
_cell.length_a   1.000
_cell.length_b   1.000
_cell.length_c   1.000
_cell.angle_alpha   90.00
_cell.angle_beta   90.00
_cell.angle_gamma   90.00
#
_symmetry.space_group_name_H-M   'P 1'
#
loop_
_entity.id
_entity.type
_entity.pdbx_description
1 polymer ?
#
loop_
_entity_poly.entity_id
_entity_poly.type
_entity_poly.pdbx_seq_one_letter_code
_entity_poly.pdbx_strand_id
1 'polypeptide(L)'
;MTLQWTAVATFLYAEIGLILLFCLPFIPPQRWQKIFSFNVWGKIATFWNKAFLSIIVLLIVLFLDAVREVRKYSSTAVIEKGSPSRPGAHEHTQMKLFRSQRNLYISGFSLFFWLVLRRLVTLITQLANEMSNKGELKNQAESTNEAARNFMKENEKLKQLLKSYNKEEKHILEAENKKLVEDKEKLKTELKKTSDALSKAQNDIMAMKIQAESLSKEYDRLLKEHSELQDDTQDTQSSYIGQGSAETSAVPSAQWHIVSV
;
A
#
# COMPACT_ATOMS: atom_id res chain seq x y z
N MET A 1 20.02 -74.05 9.12
CA MET A 1 20.93 -72.88 9.02
C MET A 1 21.42 -72.55 10.42
N THR A 2 22.66 -72.07 10.60
CA THR A 2 23.09 -71.62 11.94
C THR A 2 22.34 -70.34 12.30
N LEU A 3 22.09 -70.10 13.59
CA LEU A 3 21.33 -68.94 14.08
C LEU A 3 21.90 -67.61 13.57
N GLN A 4 23.22 -67.53 13.36
CA GLN A 4 23.91 -66.37 12.79
C GLN A 4 23.39 -66.01 11.40
N TRP A 5 23.34 -66.97 10.47
CA TRP A 5 22.90 -66.69 9.09
C TRP A 5 21.40 -66.42 8.99
N THR A 6 20.59 -67.00 9.88
CA THR A 6 19.17 -66.64 9.99
C THR A 6 19.01 -65.18 10.42
N ALA A 7 19.79 -64.70 11.39
CA ALA A 7 19.74 -63.30 11.80
C ALA A 7 20.13 -62.33 10.66
N VAL A 8 21.18 -62.66 9.90
CA VAL A 8 21.58 -61.85 8.72
C VAL A 8 20.49 -61.87 7.64
N ALA A 9 19.89 -63.03 7.38
CA ALA A 9 18.80 -63.14 6.40
C ALA A 9 17.55 -62.33 6.82
N THR A 10 17.17 -62.38 8.10
CA THR A 10 16.06 -61.56 8.63
C THR A 10 16.35 -60.07 8.49
N PHE A 11 17.58 -59.66 8.77
CA PHE A 11 18.01 -58.27 8.59
C PHE A 11 17.92 -57.83 7.12
N LEU A 12 18.41 -58.65 6.19
CA LEU A 12 18.28 -58.41 4.76
C LEU A 12 16.80 -58.28 4.31
N TYR A 13 15.91 -59.16 4.76
CA TYR A 13 14.49 -59.05 4.42
C TYR A 13 13.85 -57.79 4.98
N ALA A 14 14.23 -57.35 6.17
CA ALA A 14 13.78 -56.09 6.75
C ALA A 14 14.28 -54.89 5.91
N GLU A 15 15.54 -54.90 5.46
CA GLU A 15 16.09 -53.88 4.58
C GLU A 15 15.34 -53.81 3.25
N ILE A 16 15.10 -54.96 2.61
CA ILE A 16 14.34 -55.03 1.35
C ILE A 16 12.92 -54.51 1.55
N GLY A 17 12.24 -54.91 2.62
CA GLY A 17 10.91 -54.41 2.95
C GLY A 17 10.89 -52.89 3.16
N LEU A 18 11.90 -52.35 3.84
CA LEU A 18 12.03 -50.92 4.08
C LEU A 18 12.37 -50.14 2.79
N ILE A 19 13.23 -50.67 1.93
CA ILE A 19 13.53 -50.09 0.61
C ILE A 19 12.27 -50.10 -0.27
N LEU A 20 11.55 -51.22 -0.33
CA LEU A 20 10.29 -51.29 -1.07
C LEU A 20 9.26 -50.29 -0.53
N LEU A 21 9.16 -50.16 0.80
CA LEU A 21 8.30 -49.16 1.44
C LEU A 21 8.70 -47.72 1.05
N PHE A 22 10.00 -47.43 0.98
CA PHE A 22 10.50 -46.10 0.60
C PHE A 22 10.47 -45.83 -0.92
N CYS A 23 10.62 -46.86 -1.75
CA CYS A 23 10.52 -46.77 -3.21
C CYS A 23 9.07 -46.70 -3.70
N LEU A 24 8.11 -47.19 -2.90
CA LEU A 24 6.70 -47.07 -3.23
C LEU A 24 6.29 -45.59 -3.22
N PRO A 25 5.71 -45.06 -4.31
CA PRO A 25 5.19 -43.70 -4.37
C PRO A 25 3.96 -43.48 -3.46
N PHE A 26 3.58 -44.47 -2.65
CA PHE A 26 2.38 -44.46 -1.83
C PHE A 26 2.46 -43.50 -0.63
N ILE A 27 3.66 -43.19 -0.14
CA ILE A 27 3.84 -42.28 1.00
C ILE A 27 4.51 -41.00 0.52
N PRO A 28 3.78 -39.88 0.44
CA PRO A 28 4.38 -38.60 0.09
C PRO A 28 5.49 -38.24 1.07
N PRO A 29 6.60 -37.64 0.62
CA PRO A 29 7.69 -37.18 1.48
C PRO A 29 7.21 -36.24 2.60
N GLN A 30 6.07 -35.57 2.42
CA GLN A 30 5.40 -34.74 3.42
C GLN A 30 4.98 -35.51 4.69
N ARG A 31 4.52 -36.75 4.56
CA ARG A 31 4.13 -37.57 5.74
C ARG A 31 5.37 -38.01 6.51
N TRP A 32 6.43 -38.39 5.78
CA TRP A 32 7.73 -38.70 6.37
C TRP A 32 8.33 -37.49 7.08
N GLN A 33 8.22 -36.29 6.51
CA GLN A 33 8.67 -35.05 7.15
C GLN A 33 7.99 -34.85 8.50
N LYS A 34 6.67 -35.02 8.59
CA LYS A 34 5.93 -34.83 9.84
C LYS A 34 6.32 -35.84 10.92
N ILE A 35 6.71 -37.05 10.52
CA ILE A 35 7.20 -38.11 11.41
C ILE A 35 8.66 -37.83 11.84
N PHE A 36 9.50 -37.37 10.92
CA PHE A 36 10.90 -37.01 11.16
C PHE A 36 11.06 -35.66 11.89
N SER A 37 10.09 -34.75 11.81
CA SER A 37 10.12 -33.43 12.43
C SER A 37 9.64 -33.42 13.88
N PHE A 38 9.15 -34.55 14.41
CA PHE A 38 8.89 -34.64 15.84
C PHE A 38 10.21 -34.44 16.60
N ASN A 39 10.25 -33.49 17.55
CA ASN A 39 11.42 -33.09 18.35
C ASN A 39 12.23 -34.25 18.98
N VAL A 40 11.68 -35.45 19.02
CA VAL A 40 12.32 -36.68 19.47
C VAL A 40 13.41 -37.15 18.50
N TRP A 41 13.28 -36.84 17.21
CA TRP A 41 14.21 -37.28 16.16
C TRP A 41 15.58 -36.60 16.26
N GLY A 42 15.65 -35.35 16.74
CA GLY A 42 16.93 -34.66 16.98
C GLY A 42 17.76 -35.34 18.07
N LYS A 43 17.12 -35.86 19.13
CA LYS A 43 17.79 -36.61 20.21
C LYS A 43 18.16 -38.03 19.77
N ILE A 44 17.32 -38.66 18.94
CA ILE A 44 17.57 -40.01 18.42
C ILE A 44 18.66 -40.01 17.34
N ALA A 45 18.82 -38.94 16.57
CA ALA A 45 19.78 -38.84 15.47
C ALA A 45 21.24 -39.02 15.91
N THR A 46 21.62 -38.44 17.06
CA THR A 46 22.98 -38.57 17.61
C THR A 46 23.27 -40.01 18.03
N PHE A 47 22.26 -40.71 18.58
CA PHE A 47 22.36 -42.13 18.92
C PHE A 47 22.36 -43.01 17.67
N TRP A 48 21.55 -42.66 16.67
CA TRP A 48 21.46 -43.36 15.39
C TRP A 48 22.78 -43.37 14.65
N ASN A 49 23.54 -42.27 14.59
CA ASN A 49 24.85 -42.28 13.94
C ASN A 49 25.81 -43.30 14.57
N LYS A 50 25.80 -43.44 15.90
CA LYS A 50 26.63 -44.42 16.62
C LYS A 50 26.16 -45.86 16.36
N ALA A 51 24.86 -46.12 16.47
CA ALA A 51 24.28 -47.44 16.18
C ALA A 51 24.47 -47.82 14.70
N PHE A 52 24.33 -46.86 13.80
CA PHE A 52 24.53 -46.99 12.35
C PHE A 52 25.98 -47.37 12.02
N LEU A 53 26.97 -46.72 12.65
CA LEU A 53 28.37 -47.05 12.47
C LEU A 53 28.68 -48.45 13.03
N SER A 54 28.10 -48.80 14.18
CA SER A 54 28.26 -50.13 14.77
C SER A 54 27.72 -51.23 13.84
N ILE A 55 26.54 -51.05 13.26
CA ILE A 55 25.93 -52.09 12.41
C ILE A 55 26.65 -52.24 11.07
N ILE A 56 27.12 -51.15 10.44
CA ILE A 56 27.93 -51.26 9.21
C ILE A 56 29.27 -51.97 9.45
N VAL A 57 29.94 -51.69 10.58
CA VAL A 57 31.17 -52.40 10.94
C VAL A 57 30.89 -53.89 11.17
N LEU A 58 29.79 -54.22 11.84
CA LEU A 58 29.35 -55.61 12.03
C LEU A 58 29.07 -56.31 10.68
N LEU A 59 28.37 -55.66 9.76
CA LEU A 59 28.08 -56.16 8.41
C LEU A 59 29.36 -56.40 7.60
N ILE A 60 30.33 -55.48 7.67
CA ILE A 60 31.63 -55.63 7.00
C ILE A 60 32.39 -56.83 7.57
N VAL A 61 32.41 -56.99 8.90
CA VAL A 61 33.09 -58.13 9.55
C VAL A 61 32.44 -59.46 9.14
N LEU A 62 31.11 -59.55 9.16
CA LEU A 62 30.37 -60.74 8.72
C LEU A 62 30.59 -61.05 7.22
N PHE A 63 30.67 -60.01 6.39
CA PHE A 63 30.97 -60.17 4.98
C PHE A 63 32.41 -60.70 4.77
N LEU A 64 33.40 -60.13 5.46
CA LEU A 64 34.78 -60.61 5.41
C LEU A 64 34.92 -62.03 5.96
N ASP A 65 34.16 -62.38 6.99
CA ASP A 65 34.09 -63.75 7.52
C ASP A 65 33.50 -64.71 6.47
N ALA A 66 32.41 -64.33 5.80
CA ALA A 66 31.83 -65.09 4.69
C ALA A 66 32.83 -65.26 3.52
N VAL A 67 33.58 -64.21 3.17
CA VAL A 67 34.61 -64.26 2.12
C VAL A 67 35.74 -65.20 2.52
N ARG A 68 36.21 -65.12 3.76
CA ARG A 68 37.25 -66.01 4.30
C ARG A 68 36.76 -67.45 4.32
N GLU A 69 35.51 -67.68 4.73
CA GLU A 69 34.89 -69.00 4.80
C GLU A 69 34.75 -69.61 3.38
N VAL A 70 34.28 -68.84 2.40
CA VAL A 70 34.22 -69.26 0.99
C VAL A 70 35.61 -69.55 0.43
N ARG A 71 36.60 -68.68 0.66
CA ARG A 71 37.98 -68.89 0.19
C ARG A 71 38.62 -70.12 0.83
N LYS A 72 38.44 -70.32 2.13
CA LYS A 72 38.95 -71.49 2.87
C LYS A 72 38.37 -72.78 2.29
N TYR A 73 37.05 -72.88 2.16
CA TYR A 73 36.42 -74.08 1.61
C TYR A 73 36.69 -74.29 0.13
N SER A 74 36.83 -73.21 -0.66
CA SER A 74 37.25 -73.28 -2.06
C SER A 74 38.67 -73.86 -2.21
N SER A 75 39.64 -73.38 -1.41
CA SER A 75 41.01 -73.90 -1.44
C SER A 75 41.10 -75.35 -0.96
N THR A 76 40.36 -75.73 0.09
CA THR A 76 40.34 -77.13 0.57
C THR A 76 39.70 -78.08 -0.44
N ALA A 77 38.65 -77.64 -1.15
CA ALA A 77 38.01 -78.44 -2.19
C ALA A 77 38.88 -78.66 -3.44
N VAL A 78 39.75 -77.70 -3.78
CA VAL A 78 40.72 -77.85 -4.88
C VAL A 78 41.84 -78.82 -4.50
N ILE A 79 42.31 -78.78 -3.25
CA ILE A 79 43.36 -79.69 -2.74
C ILE A 79 42.85 -81.13 -2.62
N GLU A 80 41.61 -81.36 -2.15
CA GLU A 80 41.01 -82.71 -2.13
C GLU A 80 40.83 -83.30 -3.54
N LYS A 81 40.58 -82.46 -4.56
CA LYS A 81 40.41 -82.90 -5.96
C LYS A 81 41.69 -83.45 -6.61
N GLY A 82 42.86 -83.20 -6.01
CA GLY A 82 44.16 -83.70 -6.47
C GLY A 82 44.64 -84.98 -5.76
N SER A 83 43.90 -85.50 -4.77
CA SER A 83 44.25 -86.66 -3.95
C SER A 83 43.40 -87.89 -4.34
N PRO A 84 43.99 -89.05 -4.68
CA PRO A 84 43.24 -90.24 -5.03
C PRO A 84 42.85 -90.99 -3.76
N SER A 85 41.94 -90.46 -2.94
CA SER A 85 41.42 -91.24 -1.81
C SER A 85 40.04 -90.79 -1.32
N ARG A 86 39.12 -91.76 -1.31
CA ARG A 86 37.76 -91.80 -0.70
C ARG A 86 36.63 -91.07 -1.46
N PRO A 87 35.82 -91.81 -2.24
CA PRO A 87 34.67 -91.29 -3.02
C PRO A 87 33.58 -90.56 -2.21
N GLY A 88 33.51 -90.73 -0.89
CA GLY A 88 32.48 -90.11 -0.03
C GLY A 88 32.83 -88.75 0.57
N ALA A 89 34.09 -88.29 0.47
CA ALA A 89 34.51 -86.99 1.03
C ALA A 89 34.16 -85.81 0.09
N HIS A 90 34.16 -86.06 -1.22
CA HIS A 90 33.89 -85.05 -2.24
C HIS A 90 32.50 -84.42 -2.14
N GLU A 91 31.47 -85.20 -1.80
CA GLU A 91 30.09 -84.67 -1.68
C GLU A 91 29.93 -83.75 -0.46
N HIS A 92 30.58 -84.08 0.66
CA HIS A 92 30.46 -83.29 1.89
C HIS A 92 31.20 -81.94 1.81
N THR A 93 32.27 -81.86 1.02
CA THR A 93 33.01 -80.62 0.76
C THR A 93 32.28 -79.72 -0.24
N GLN A 94 31.67 -80.27 -1.30
CA GLN A 94 30.84 -79.49 -2.23
C GLN A 94 29.58 -78.93 -1.56
N MET A 95 28.93 -79.70 -0.68
CA MET A 95 27.74 -79.24 0.04
C MET A 95 28.02 -78.07 1.00
N LYS A 96 29.24 -77.99 1.56
CA LYS A 96 29.70 -76.87 2.40
C LYS A 96 30.04 -75.63 1.58
N LEU A 97 30.59 -75.79 0.37
CA LEU A 97 30.86 -74.69 -0.57
C LEU A 97 29.58 -73.97 -1.02
N PHE A 98 28.52 -74.70 -1.34
CA PHE A 98 27.21 -74.11 -1.65
C PHE A 98 26.55 -73.43 -0.44
N ARG A 99 26.89 -73.84 0.79
CA ARG A 99 26.44 -73.16 2.01
C ARG A 99 27.16 -71.83 2.19
N SER A 100 28.48 -71.80 2.07
CA SER A 100 29.26 -70.57 2.22
C SER A 100 29.02 -69.56 1.10
N GLN A 101 28.80 -70.01 -0.15
CA GLN A 101 28.44 -69.12 -1.26
C GLN A 101 27.11 -68.40 -1.03
N ARG A 102 26.06 -69.10 -0.57
CA ARG A 102 24.77 -68.48 -0.21
C ARG A 102 24.91 -67.45 0.90
N ASN A 103 25.68 -67.79 1.93
CA ASN A 103 25.94 -66.89 3.05
C ASN A 103 26.70 -65.63 2.62
N LEU A 104 27.64 -65.75 1.68
CA LEU A 104 28.34 -64.62 1.08
C LEU A 104 27.41 -63.70 0.29
N TYR A 105 26.46 -64.26 -0.48
CA TYR A 105 25.47 -63.44 -1.18
C TYR A 105 24.55 -62.71 -0.20
N ILE A 106 24.08 -63.39 0.85
CA ILE A 106 23.20 -62.78 1.86
C ILE A 106 23.90 -61.61 2.56
N SER A 107 25.15 -61.78 3.02
CA SER A 107 25.89 -60.69 3.67
C SER A 107 26.28 -59.58 2.70
N GLY A 108 26.64 -59.92 1.46
CA GLY A 108 26.99 -58.95 0.42
C GLY A 108 25.80 -58.10 -0.03
N PHE A 109 24.65 -58.72 -0.27
CA PHE A 109 23.42 -58.00 -0.61
C PHE A 109 22.93 -57.11 0.53
N SER A 110 23.07 -57.55 1.78
CA SER A 110 22.68 -56.72 2.93
C SER A 110 23.56 -55.47 3.04
N LEU A 111 24.88 -55.62 2.87
CA LEU A 111 25.79 -54.48 2.85
C LEU A 111 25.46 -53.50 1.70
N PHE A 112 25.13 -54.02 0.52
CA PHE A 112 24.70 -53.19 -0.61
C PHE A 112 23.38 -52.45 -0.33
N PHE A 113 22.35 -53.16 0.13
CA PHE A 113 21.05 -52.57 0.44
C PHE A 113 21.14 -51.56 1.57
N TRP A 114 22.01 -51.76 2.55
CA TRP A 114 22.28 -50.77 3.59
C TRP A 114 22.78 -49.43 3.02
N LEU A 115 23.68 -49.46 2.03
CA LEU A 115 24.17 -48.25 1.36
C LEU A 115 23.05 -47.57 0.57
N VAL A 116 22.23 -48.35 -0.14
CA VAL A 116 21.06 -47.85 -0.88
C VAL A 116 20.07 -47.20 0.08
N LEU A 117 19.75 -47.86 1.19
CA LEU A 117 18.85 -47.35 2.23
C LEU A 117 19.37 -46.02 2.79
N ARG A 118 20.66 -45.93 3.12
CA ARG A 118 21.28 -44.69 3.59
C ARG A 118 21.12 -43.56 2.58
N ARG A 119 21.37 -43.86 1.29
CA ARG A 119 21.22 -42.88 0.21
C ARG A 119 19.76 -42.42 0.07
N LEU A 120 18.81 -43.34 0.14
CA LEU A 120 17.38 -43.04 0.05
C LEU A 120 16.89 -42.18 1.21
N VAL A 121 17.21 -42.55 2.46
CA VAL A 121 16.82 -41.77 3.65
C VAL A 121 17.37 -40.34 3.56
N THR A 122 18.64 -40.18 3.16
CA THR A 122 19.26 -38.86 3.00
C THR A 122 18.54 -38.02 1.94
N LEU A 123 18.23 -38.61 0.78
CA LEU A 123 17.52 -37.94 -0.31
C LEU A 123 16.09 -37.54 0.12
N ILE A 124 15.38 -38.41 0.84
CA ILE A 124 14.04 -38.12 1.35
C ILE A 124 14.08 -36.96 2.36
N THR A 125 15.05 -36.94 3.27
CA THR A 125 15.23 -35.83 4.22
C THR A 125 15.55 -34.51 3.51
N GLN A 126 16.41 -34.53 2.48
CA GLN A 126 16.72 -33.34 1.67
C GLN A 126 15.48 -32.83 0.93
N LEU A 127 14.74 -33.73 0.28
CA LEU A 127 13.51 -33.40 -0.44
C LEU A 127 12.43 -32.84 0.50
N ALA A 128 12.29 -33.42 1.70
CA ALA A 128 11.38 -32.94 2.73
C ALA A 128 11.75 -31.50 3.18
N ASN A 129 13.02 -31.23 3.42
CA ASN A 129 13.49 -29.89 3.81
C ASN A 129 13.26 -28.85 2.69
N GLU A 130 13.56 -29.19 1.44
CA GLU A 130 13.29 -28.28 0.31
C GLU A 130 11.80 -27.98 0.14
N MET A 131 10.93 -28.97 0.34
CA MET A 131 9.49 -28.75 0.25
C MET A 131 8.93 -27.94 1.42
N SER A 132 9.47 -28.10 2.64
CA SER A 132 9.16 -27.21 3.77
C SER A 132 9.51 -25.77 3.44
N ASN A 133 10.72 -25.54 2.96
CA ASN A 133 11.20 -24.21 2.61
C ASN A 133 10.36 -23.60 1.46
N LYS A 134 9.95 -24.40 0.48
CA LYS A 134 9.04 -23.94 -0.59
C LYS A 134 7.65 -23.59 -0.07
N GLY A 135 7.13 -24.35 0.90
CA GLY A 135 5.84 -24.06 1.55
C GLY A 135 5.90 -22.77 2.37
N GLU A 136 6.97 -22.58 3.14
CA GLU A 136 7.21 -21.36 3.92
C GLU A 136 7.41 -20.14 3.01
N LEU A 137 8.19 -20.27 1.94
CA LEU A 137 8.38 -19.21 0.93
C LEU A 137 7.08 -18.84 0.23
N LYS A 138 6.24 -19.83 -0.12
CA LYS A 138 4.93 -19.57 -0.74
C LYS A 138 4.00 -18.83 0.22
N ASN A 139 3.91 -19.27 1.47
CA ASN A 139 3.08 -18.60 2.48
C ASN A 139 3.59 -17.18 2.78
N GLN A 140 4.91 -16.98 2.79
CA GLN A 140 5.51 -15.66 2.96
C GLN A 140 5.24 -14.74 1.75
N ALA A 141 5.34 -15.26 0.53
CA ALA A 141 4.99 -14.52 -0.68
C ALA A 141 3.48 -14.18 -0.73
N GLU A 142 2.62 -15.08 -0.26
CA GLU A 142 1.18 -14.86 -0.21
C GLU A 142 0.80 -13.80 0.85
N SER A 143 1.39 -13.86 2.06
CA SER A 143 1.12 -12.87 3.10
C SER A 143 1.67 -11.48 2.74
N THR A 144 2.85 -11.39 2.13
CA THR A 144 3.42 -10.12 1.66
C THR A 144 2.60 -9.53 0.50
N ASN A 145 2.09 -10.37 -0.40
CA ASN A 145 1.22 -9.93 -1.48
C ASN A 145 -0.17 -9.47 -0.96
N GLU A 146 -0.71 -10.13 0.06
CA GLU A 146 -1.96 -9.70 0.71
C GLU A 146 -1.78 -8.36 1.43
N ALA A 147 -0.68 -8.18 2.17
CA ALA A 147 -0.33 -6.90 2.79
C ALA A 147 -0.18 -5.79 1.73
N ALA A 148 0.53 -6.06 0.62
CA ALA A 148 0.69 -5.11 -0.48
C ALA A 148 -0.66 -4.74 -1.13
N ARG A 149 -1.56 -5.72 -1.32
CA ARG A 149 -2.93 -5.46 -1.83
C ARG A 149 -3.74 -4.58 -0.88
N ASN A 150 -3.62 -4.79 0.42
CA ASN A 150 -4.33 -3.97 1.41
C ASN A 150 -3.81 -2.53 1.41
N PHE A 151 -2.48 -2.34 1.36
CA PHE A 151 -1.88 -1.00 1.21
C PHE A 151 -2.32 -0.31 -0.08
N MET A 152 -2.37 -1.03 -1.21
CA MET A 152 -2.86 -0.47 -2.48
C MET A 152 -4.32 0.00 -2.37
N LYS A 153 -5.20 -0.81 -1.77
CA LYS A 153 -6.61 -0.45 -1.56
C LYS A 153 -6.77 0.75 -0.64
N GLU A 154 -6.00 0.84 0.44
CA GLU A 154 -6.03 1.97 1.36
C GLU A 154 -5.54 3.26 0.68
N ASN A 155 -4.45 3.16 -0.10
CA ASN A 155 -3.93 4.29 -0.87
C ASN A 155 -4.94 4.79 -1.91
N GLU A 156 -5.66 3.88 -2.57
CA GLU A 156 -6.72 4.23 -3.51
C GLU A 156 -7.90 4.94 -2.81
N LYS A 157 -8.35 4.44 -1.65
CA LYS A 157 -9.37 5.10 -0.84
C LYS A 157 -8.94 6.50 -0.39
N LEU A 158 -7.71 6.65 0.09
CA LEU A 158 -7.14 7.95 0.47
C LEU A 158 -7.10 8.92 -0.71
N LYS A 159 -6.70 8.46 -1.89
CA LYS A 159 -6.73 9.28 -3.11
C LYS A 159 -8.15 9.68 -3.51
N GLN A 160 -9.13 8.79 -3.39
CA GLN A 160 -10.53 9.11 -3.64
C GLN A 160 -11.06 10.16 -2.66
N LEU A 161 -10.75 10.02 -1.36
CA LEU A 161 -11.12 11.00 -0.33
C LEU A 161 -10.48 12.37 -0.57
N LEU A 162 -9.19 12.41 -0.93
CA LEU A 162 -8.53 13.66 -1.31
C LEU A 162 -9.17 14.29 -2.56
N LYS A 163 -9.54 13.48 -3.54
CA LYS A 163 -10.20 13.97 -4.75
C LYS A 163 -11.61 14.51 -4.46
N SER A 164 -12.38 13.87 -3.59
CA SER A 164 -13.68 14.38 -3.17
C SER A 164 -13.54 15.65 -2.35
N TYR A 165 -12.60 15.70 -1.41
CA TYR A 165 -12.33 16.89 -0.60
C TYR A 165 -11.91 18.08 -1.47
N ASN A 166 -10.95 17.90 -2.38
CA ASN A 166 -10.55 18.94 -3.32
C ASN A 166 -11.70 19.39 -4.25
N LYS A 167 -12.60 18.48 -4.61
CA LYS A 167 -13.77 18.82 -5.43
C LYS A 167 -14.78 19.66 -4.64
N GLU A 168 -15.00 19.31 -3.37
CA GLU A 168 -15.88 20.03 -2.46
C GLU A 168 -15.33 21.43 -2.15
N GLU A 169 -14.03 21.53 -1.85
CA GLU A 169 -13.32 22.80 -1.66
C GLU A 169 -13.39 23.69 -2.92
N LYS A 170 -13.15 23.12 -4.11
CA LYS A 170 -13.33 23.85 -5.38
C LYS A 170 -14.76 24.37 -5.56
N HIS A 171 -15.76 23.56 -5.24
CA HIS A 171 -17.15 23.95 -5.38
C HIS A 171 -17.54 25.08 -4.41
N ILE A 172 -17.03 25.05 -3.17
CA ILE A 172 -17.20 26.13 -2.18
C ILE A 172 -16.54 27.41 -2.70
N LEU A 173 -15.30 27.34 -3.16
CA LEU A 173 -14.57 28.48 -3.71
C LEU A 173 -15.21 29.06 -4.98
N GLU A 174 -15.78 28.22 -5.85
CA GLU A 174 -16.55 28.67 -7.02
C GLU A 174 -17.84 29.38 -6.61
N ALA A 175 -18.57 28.85 -5.62
CA ALA A 175 -19.78 29.46 -5.11
C ALA A 175 -19.49 30.82 -4.44
N GLU A 176 -18.40 30.92 -3.68
CA GLU A 176 -17.95 32.17 -3.06
C GLU A 176 -17.52 33.19 -4.12
N ASN A 177 -16.72 32.78 -5.11
CA ASN A 177 -16.34 33.67 -6.23
C ASN A 177 -17.56 34.20 -6.99
N LYS A 178 -18.55 33.34 -7.24
CA LYS A 178 -19.78 33.77 -7.92
C LYS A 178 -20.52 34.85 -7.13
N LYS A 179 -20.67 34.67 -5.80
CA LYS A 179 -21.28 35.68 -4.93
C LYS A 179 -20.47 36.98 -4.93
N LEU A 180 -19.16 36.91 -4.83
CA LEU A 180 -18.28 38.09 -4.87
C LEU A 180 -18.40 38.86 -6.20
N VAL A 181 -18.55 38.16 -7.33
CA VAL A 181 -18.78 38.80 -8.64
C VAL A 181 -20.14 39.49 -8.68
N GLU A 182 -21.20 38.85 -8.18
CA GLU A 182 -22.53 39.46 -8.12
C GLU A 182 -22.54 40.72 -7.23
N ASP A 183 -21.91 40.67 -6.06
CA ASP A 183 -21.83 41.82 -5.16
C ASP A 183 -20.94 42.94 -5.72
N LYS A 184 -19.85 42.59 -6.42
CA LYS A 184 -19.02 43.56 -7.13
C LYS A 184 -19.80 44.29 -8.22
N GLU A 185 -20.63 43.59 -8.99
CA GLU A 185 -21.48 44.22 -10.01
C GLU A 185 -22.56 45.10 -9.38
N LYS A 186 -23.23 44.65 -8.30
CA LYS A 186 -24.20 45.50 -7.56
C LYS A 186 -23.54 46.78 -7.05
N LEU A 187 -22.42 46.67 -6.35
CA LEU A 187 -21.66 47.82 -5.85
C LEU A 187 -21.24 48.76 -6.98
N LYS A 188 -20.82 48.22 -8.13
CA LYS A 188 -20.49 49.03 -9.31
C LYS A 188 -21.70 49.77 -9.88
N THR A 189 -22.88 49.14 -9.90
CA THR A 189 -24.11 49.83 -10.33
C THR A 189 -24.55 50.91 -9.34
N GLU A 190 -24.40 50.68 -8.04
CA GLU A 190 -24.67 51.69 -7.01
C GLU A 190 -23.69 52.84 -7.10
N LEU A 191 -22.40 52.56 -7.26
CA LEU A 191 -21.34 53.57 -7.44
C LEU A 191 -21.57 54.40 -8.70
N LYS A 192 -22.05 53.78 -9.78
CA LYS A 192 -22.43 54.51 -11.00
C LYS A 192 -23.64 55.42 -10.74
N LYS A 193 -24.68 54.92 -10.08
CA LYS A 193 -25.88 55.73 -9.74
C LYS A 193 -25.52 56.91 -8.83
N THR A 194 -24.71 56.70 -7.81
CA THR A 194 -24.28 57.76 -6.90
C THR A 194 -23.36 58.76 -7.59
N SER A 195 -22.45 58.29 -8.45
CA SER A 195 -21.62 59.15 -9.32
C SER A 195 -22.45 60.00 -10.27
N ASP A 196 -23.45 59.42 -10.93
CA ASP A 196 -24.36 60.14 -11.84
C ASP A 196 -25.17 61.19 -11.06
N ALA A 197 -25.70 60.82 -9.88
CA ALA A 197 -26.41 61.75 -8.99
C ALA A 197 -25.51 62.89 -8.49
N LEU A 198 -24.26 62.60 -8.13
CA LEU A 198 -23.28 63.59 -7.71
C LEU A 198 -22.95 64.55 -8.86
N SER A 199 -22.76 64.04 -10.08
CA SER A 199 -22.50 64.88 -11.26
C SER A 199 -23.68 65.81 -11.55
N LYS A 200 -24.92 65.32 -11.40
CA LYS A 200 -26.13 66.12 -11.55
C LYS A 200 -26.22 67.20 -10.47
N ALA A 201 -26.00 66.84 -9.21
CA ALA A 201 -25.96 67.81 -8.11
C ALA A 201 -24.86 68.85 -8.30
N GLN A 202 -23.68 68.46 -8.81
CA GLN A 202 -22.60 69.39 -9.11
C GLN A 202 -22.96 70.35 -10.25
N ASN A 203 -23.64 69.87 -11.29
CA ASN A 203 -24.17 70.70 -12.38
C ASN A 203 -25.25 71.66 -11.88
N ASP A 204 -26.16 71.19 -11.03
CA ASP A 204 -27.20 72.00 -10.42
C ASP A 204 -26.59 73.10 -9.52
N ILE A 205 -25.57 72.77 -8.72
CA ILE A 205 -24.81 73.76 -7.93
C ILE A 205 -24.12 74.80 -8.82
N MET A 206 -23.49 74.37 -9.92
CA MET A 206 -22.88 75.29 -10.87
C MET A 206 -23.92 76.21 -11.52
N ALA A 207 -25.09 75.67 -11.91
CA ALA A 207 -26.19 76.45 -12.45
C ALA A 207 -26.74 77.45 -11.43
N MET A 208 -26.94 77.04 -10.18
CA MET A 208 -27.36 77.91 -9.07
C MET A 208 -26.33 79.00 -8.80
N LYS A 209 -25.02 78.68 -8.87
CA LYS A 209 -23.95 79.67 -8.72
C LYS A 209 -24.00 80.72 -9.83
N ILE A 210 -24.16 80.31 -11.09
CA ILE A 210 -24.31 81.23 -12.23
C ILE A 210 -25.55 82.11 -12.07
N GLN A 211 -26.68 81.52 -11.65
CA GLN A 211 -27.91 82.27 -11.38
C GLN A 211 -27.71 83.29 -10.26
N ALA A 212 -27.08 82.91 -9.15
CA ALA A 212 -26.78 83.81 -8.04
C ALA A 212 -25.84 84.96 -8.45
N GLU A 213 -24.80 84.68 -9.25
CA GLU A 213 -23.92 85.71 -9.82
C GLU A 213 -24.68 86.65 -10.76
N SER A 214 -25.57 86.13 -11.61
CA SER A 214 -26.39 86.95 -12.50
C SER A 214 -27.38 87.83 -11.74
N LEU A 215 -28.01 87.29 -10.70
CA LEU A 215 -28.95 88.00 -9.85
C LEU A 215 -28.24 89.10 -9.06
N SER A 216 -27.06 88.82 -8.50
CA SER A 216 -26.22 89.83 -7.84
C SER A 216 -25.91 91.00 -8.76
N LYS A 217 -25.60 90.74 -10.04
CA LYS A 217 -25.33 91.81 -11.02
C LYS A 217 -26.57 92.66 -11.32
N GLU A 218 -27.74 92.05 -11.44
CA GLU A 218 -29.01 92.80 -11.61
C GLU A 218 -29.35 93.61 -10.35
N TYR A 219 -29.12 93.06 -9.15
CA TYR A 219 -29.24 93.82 -7.91
C TYR A 219 -28.30 95.04 -7.89
N ASP A 220 -27.02 94.85 -8.21
CA ASP A 220 -26.03 95.95 -8.28
C ASP A 220 -26.44 97.01 -9.30
N ARG A 221 -27.01 96.60 -10.44
CA ARG A 221 -27.52 97.50 -11.47
C ARG A 221 -28.75 98.28 -10.99
N LEU A 222 -29.72 97.61 -10.38
CA LEU A 222 -30.94 98.24 -9.86
C LEU A 222 -30.60 99.25 -8.74
N LEU A 223 -29.62 98.95 -7.89
CA LEU A 223 -29.09 99.87 -6.88
C LEU A 223 -28.49 101.13 -7.50
N LYS A 224 -27.76 101.00 -8.63
CA LYS A 224 -27.23 102.14 -9.38
C LYS A 224 -28.36 102.98 -9.98
N GLU A 225 -29.32 102.36 -10.67
CA GLU A 225 -30.49 103.07 -11.23
C GLU A 225 -31.29 103.78 -10.12
N HIS A 226 -31.46 103.14 -8.95
CA HIS A 226 -32.07 103.79 -7.79
C HIS A 226 -31.27 104.97 -7.26
N SER A 227 -29.93 104.88 -7.21
CA SER A 227 -29.08 106.01 -6.80
C SER A 227 -29.15 107.18 -7.78
N GLU A 228 -29.16 106.89 -9.09
CA GLU A 228 -29.29 107.92 -10.14
C GLU A 228 -30.65 108.61 -10.08
N LEU A 229 -31.75 107.85 -9.91
CA LEU A 229 -33.09 108.41 -9.74
C LEU A 229 -33.23 109.22 -8.45
N GLN A 230 -32.53 108.84 -7.38
CA GLN A 230 -32.55 109.58 -6.12
C GLN A 230 -31.80 110.92 -6.24
N ASP A 231 -30.66 110.95 -6.93
CA ASP A 231 -29.95 112.18 -7.27
C ASP A 231 -30.82 113.09 -8.18
N ASP A 232 -31.48 112.54 -9.20
CA ASP A 232 -32.43 113.28 -10.05
C ASP A 232 -33.61 113.85 -9.24
N THR A 233 -34.11 113.10 -8.26
CA THR A 233 -35.22 113.56 -7.39
C THR A 233 -34.74 114.65 -6.42
N GLN A 234 -33.49 114.58 -5.95
CA GLN A 234 -32.87 115.62 -5.13
C GLN A 234 -32.55 116.89 -5.93
N ASP A 235 -32.11 116.76 -7.19
CA ASP A 235 -31.95 117.89 -8.12
C ASP A 235 -33.31 118.52 -8.48
N THR A 236 -34.36 117.71 -8.61
CA THR A 236 -35.73 118.19 -8.86
C THR A 236 -36.34 118.85 -7.61
N GLN A 237 -36.04 118.38 -6.39
CA GLN A 237 -36.44 119.03 -5.13
C GLN A 237 -35.63 120.30 -4.83
N SER A 238 -34.37 120.39 -5.28
CA SER A 238 -33.57 121.63 -5.21
C SER A 238 -34.08 122.72 -6.17
N SER A 239 -34.83 122.33 -7.23
CA SER A 239 -35.43 123.25 -8.21
C SER A 239 -36.86 123.72 -7.89
N TYR A 240 -37.53 123.21 -6.84
CA TYR A 240 -38.96 123.48 -6.58
C TYR A 240 -39.29 123.86 -5.11
N ILE A 241 -38.45 124.67 -4.46
CA ILE A 241 -38.86 125.46 -3.28
C ILE A 241 -38.78 126.96 -3.61
N GLY A 242 -39.83 127.44 -4.28
CA GLY A 242 -40.05 128.84 -4.59
C GLY A 242 -41.50 129.10 -5.04
N GLN A 243 -42.37 129.39 -4.06
CA GLN A 243 -43.70 130.04 -4.16
C GLN A 243 -44.94 129.22 -4.60
N GLY A 244 -45.81 128.90 -3.62
CA GLY A 244 -47.03 129.69 -3.41
C GLY A 244 -48.42 129.18 -3.90
N SER A 245 -49.19 128.63 -2.96
CA SER A 245 -50.61 128.94 -2.63
C SER A 245 -51.81 128.25 -3.34
N ALA A 246 -52.68 127.65 -2.50
CA ALA A 246 -54.15 127.39 -2.58
C ALA A 246 -54.69 126.50 -3.74
N GLU A 247 -55.68 125.59 -3.60
CA GLU A 247 -56.75 125.38 -2.62
C GLU A 247 -57.40 123.96 -2.79
N THR A 248 -57.84 123.35 -1.68
CA THR A 248 -59.04 122.48 -1.43
C THR A 248 -59.47 121.29 -2.34
N SER A 249 -59.39 120.06 -1.79
CA SER A 249 -60.52 119.23 -1.27
C SER A 249 -60.52 117.71 -1.58
N ALA A 250 -60.86 116.93 -0.54
CA ALA A 250 -61.59 115.63 -0.52
C ALA A 250 -60.92 114.28 -0.93
N VAL A 251 -60.25 113.60 0.04
CA VAL A 251 -60.55 112.29 0.70
C VAL A 251 -61.50 111.30 -0.06
N PRO A 252 -61.30 109.94 -0.14
CA PRO A 252 -61.00 109.06 1.01
C PRO A 252 -60.10 107.81 0.84
N SER A 253 -59.45 107.47 1.96
CA SER A 253 -59.32 106.17 2.63
C SER A 253 -59.70 104.88 1.87
N ALA A 254 -58.71 103.99 1.68
CA ALA A 254 -58.92 102.54 1.76
C ALA A 254 -57.61 101.81 2.14
N GLN A 255 -57.80 100.80 2.97
CA GLN A 255 -56.86 100.11 3.83
C GLN A 255 -56.93 98.62 3.48
N TRP A 256 -55.84 97.96 3.10
CA TRP A 256 -55.72 96.48 3.04
C TRP A 256 -54.24 96.10 3.22
N HIS A 257 -53.82 95.63 4.39
CA HIS A 257 -53.80 94.23 4.88
C HIS A 257 -52.69 93.34 4.31
N ILE A 258 -51.82 92.93 5.23
CA ILE A 258 -50.88 91.80 5.19
C ILE A 258 -51.62 90.48 4.96
N VAL A 259 -51.11 89.59 4.10
CA VAL A 259 -51.21 88.11 4.24
C VAL A 259 -50.00 87.42 3.59
N SER A 260 -49.36 86.52 4.34
CA SER A 260 -48.36 85.51 3.93
C SER A 260 -48.92 84.40 3.03
N VAL A 261 -48.09 83.81 2.16
CA VAL A 261 -47.77 82.36 2.12
C VAL A 261 -46.34 82.20 1.60
#